data_AF-A0A7L6WNA3-F1
#
_entry.id   AF-A0A7L6WNA3-F1
#
_cell.length_a   1.000
_cell.length_b   1.000
_cell.length_c   1.000
_cell.angle_alpha   90.00
_cell.angle_beta   90.00
_cell.angle_gamma   90.00
#
_symmetry.space_group_name_H-M   'P 1'
#
loop_
_entity.id
_entity.type
_entity.pdbx_description
1 polymer ?
#
loop_
_entity_poly.entity_id
_entity_poly.type
_entity_poly.pdbx_seq_one_letter_code
_entity_poly.pdbx_strand_id
1 'polypeptide(L)'
;MAFGKNRYNAYRKRSFNMSDSKRKEYAQAMDELEQAFDELDGWILSSKMDSAYKNFDNYEVRLSNHSADNQYHDLENGRLIVNVRASKLNFLSVIQSQLDEILAKVDKLPLSDYRFINVNLANKSISCFYKGYKTKKDVIDF
;
A
#
# COMPACT_ATOMS: atom_id res chain seq x y z
N MET A 1 10.57 8.77 34.68
CA MET A 1 10.94 7.58 33.90
C MET A 1 9.99 7.48 32.71
N ALA A 2 10.48 7.62 31.47
CA ALA A 2 9.61 7.51 30.29
C ALA A 2 9.42 6.01 29.95
N PHE A 3 8.24 5.47 30.26
CA PHE A 3 7.83 4.15 29.79
C PHE A 3 7.88 4.12 28.26
N GLY A 4 8.56 3.14 27.67
CA GLY A 4 8.51 2.87 26.22
C GLY A 4 9.82 2.94 25.43
N LYS A 5 10.96 3.36 26.03
CA LYS A 5 12.20 3.53 25.25
C LYS A 5 12.88 2.22 24.81
N ASN A 6 12.66 1.09 25.47
CA ASN A 6 13.52 -0.08 25.28
C ASN A 6 12.73 -1.40 25.26
N ARG A 7 12.58 -2.02 24.09
CA ARG A 7 12.41 -3.49 23.97
C ARG A 7 13.77 -4.09 23.65
N TYR A 8 14.50 -4.46 24.69
CA TYR A 8 15.76 -5.18 24.56
C TYR A 8 15.47 -6.64 24.20
N ASN A 9 15.96 -7.12 23.05
CA ASN A 9 15.83 -8.52 22.68
C ASN A 9 16.97 -9.31 23.33
N ALA A 10 16.65 -10.01 24.43
CA ALA A 10 17.62 -10.82 25.18
C ALA A 10 18.26 -11.93 24.33
N TYR A 11 17.52 -12.51 23.39
CA TYR A 11 18.00 -13.60 22.52
C TYR A 11 19.02 -13.13 21.48
N ARG A 12 18.84 -11.92 20.93
CA ARG A 12 19.75 -11.33 19.93
C ARG A 12 20.76 -10.33 20.50
N LYS A 13 20.72 -10.03 21.81
CA LYS A 13 21.53 -9.01 22.49
C LYS A 13 21.53 -7.64 21.79
N ARG A 14 20.39 -7.22 21.24
CA ARG A 14 20.24 -5.91 20.56
C ARG A 14 18.97 -5.20 21.01
N SER A 15 19.06 -3.88 21.09
CA SER A 15 17.91 -2.98 21.24
C SER A 15 17.38 -2.62 19.84
N PHE A 16 16.09 -2.82 19.56
CA PHE A 16 15.47 -2.48 18.27
C PHE A 16 15.19 -0.98 18.13
N ASN A 17 16.13 -0.15 18.59
CA ASN A 17 15.92 1.28 18.73
C ASN A 17 16.45 1.98 17.49
N MET A 18 15.59 2.76 16.86
CA MET A 18 16.02 3.72 15.83
C MET A 18 16.72 4.90 16.54
N SER A 19 17.81 5.42 15.96
CA SER A 19 18.50 6.59 16.55
C SER A 19 17.56 7.79 16.62
N ASP A 20 17.79 8.67 17.59
CA ASP A 20 16.95 9.85 17.80
C ASP A 20 16.88 10.75 16.57
N SER A 21 17.99 10.88 15.83
CA SER A 21 18.05 11.57 14.54
C SER A 21 17.09 10.98 13.50
N LYS A 22 17.16 9.66 13.29
CA LYS A 22 16.31 8.94 12.34
C LYS A 22 14.84 8.99 12.72
N ARG A 23 14.51 8.99 14.01
CA ARG A 23 13.12 9.15 14.47
C ARG A 23 12.59 10.54 14.13
N LYS A 24 13.42 11.58 14.27
CA LYS A 24 13.06 12.96 13.90
C LYS A 24 12.89 13.11 12.39
N GLU A 25 13.82 12.57 11.60
CA GLU A 25 13.73 12.54 10.13
C GLU A 25 12.46 11.81 9.67
N TYR A 26 12.15 10.66 10.27
CA TYR A 26 10.94 9.91 9.95
C TYR A 26 9.66 10.68 10.30
N ALA A 27 9.62 11.34 11.46
CA ALA A 27 8.46 12.15 11.85
C ALA A 27 8.25 13.30 10.87
N GLN A 28 9.31 14.03 10.52
CA GLN A 28 9.25 15.11 9.53
C GLN A 28 8.74 14.59 8.17
N ALA A 29 9.24 13.44 7.70
CA ALA A 29 8.78 12.85 6.45
C ALA A 29 7.31 12.39 6.50
N MET A 30 6.77 12.05 7.68
CA MET A 30 5.34 11.76 7.83
C MET A 30 4.51 13.05 7.80
N ASP A 31 4.97 14.12 8.45
CA ASP A 31 4.29 15.43 8.44
C ASP A 31 4.25 16.01 7.01
N GLU A 32 5.36 15.93 6.27
CA GLU A 32 5.43 16.34 4.86
C GLU A 32 4.51 15.49 3.96
N LEU A 33 4.40 14.19 4.26
CA LEU A 33 3.50 13.31 3.54
C LEU A 33 2.04 13.67 3.81
N GLU A 34 1.66 13.90 5.06
CA GLU A 34 0.30 14.30 5.43
C GLU A 34 -0.12 15.59 4.70
N GLN A 35 0.73 16.62 4.74
CA GLN A 35 0.48 17.88 4.03
C GLN A 35 0.34 17.69 2.53
N ALA A 36 1.19 16.87 1.90
CA ALA A 36 1.08 16.58 0.48
C ALA A 36 -0.22 15.83 0.14
N PHE A 37 -0.74 14.99 1.05
CA PHE A 37 -2.01 14.31 0.85
C PHE A 37 -3.23 15.22 1.02
N ASP A 38 -3.13 16.29 1.83
CA ASP A 38 -4.17 17.32 1.91
C ASP A 38 -4.33 18.11 0.60
N GLU A 39 -3.24 18.25 -0.17
CA GLU A 39 -3.23 18.90 -1.49
C GLU A 39 -3.57 17.95 -2.65
N LEU A 40 -3.52 16.63 -2.43
CA LEU A 40 -3.73 15.61 -3.46
C LEU A 40 -5.21 15.32 -3.66
N ASP A 41 -5.77 15.84 -4.76
CA ASP A 41 -7.19 15.66 -5.06
C ASP A 41 -7.61 14.19 -5.25
N GLY A 42 -8.72 13.85 -4.59
CA GLY A 42 -9.33 12.52 -4.58
C GLY A 42 -8.56 11.44 -3.81
N TRP A 43 -7.45 11.78 -3.15
CA TRP A 43 -6.73 10.86 -2.28
C TRP A 43 -7.18 10.99 -0.82
N ILE A 44 -7.26 9.86 -0.14
CA ILE A 44 -7.60 9.79 1.28
C ILE A 44 -6.52 8.99 1.99
N LEU A 45 -5.86 9.61 2.97
CA LEU A 45 -4.88 8.96 3.82
C LEU A 45 -5.57 8.33 5.04
N SER A 46 -5.16 7.13 5.43
CA SER A 46 -5.68 6.49 6.66
C SER A 46 -5.22 7.28 7.90
N SER A 47 -5.97 7.20 9.00
CA SER A 47 -5.58 7.88 10.25
C SER A 47 -4.24 7.40 10.82
N LYS A 48 -3.83 6.17 10.48
CA LYS A 48 -2.52 5.60 10.81
C LYS A 48 -1.46 5.89 9.76
N MET A 49 -1.83 6.54 8.66
CA MET A 49 -1.01 6.83 7.48
C MET A 49 -0.29 5.59 6.95
N ASP A 50 -0.90 4.41 7.12
CA ASP A 50 -0.39 3.11 6.67
C ASP A 50 -1.02 2.63 5.37
N SER A 51 -2.03 3.35 4.91
CA SER A 51 -2.64 3.19 3.61
C SER A 51 -3.13 4.53 3.08
N ALA A 52 -3.09 4.68 1.76
CA ALA A 52 -3.74 5.76 1.03
C ALA A 52 -4.70 5.16 0.01
N TYR A 53 -5.83 5.82 -0.22
CA TYR A 53 -6.93 5.33 -1.05
C TYR A 53 -7.32 6.37 -2.09
N LYS A 54 -7.70 5.91 -3.28
CA LYS A 54 -8.34 6.73 -4.31
C LYS A 54 -9.43 5.93 -5.00
N ASN A 55 -10.60 6.54 -5.13
CA ASN A 55 -11.77 5.89 -5.70
C ASN A 55 -11.87 6.09 -7.22
N PHE A 56 -11.84 4.96 -7.93
CA PHE A 56 -12.26 4.70 -9.32
C PHE A 56 -13.74 4.98 -9.58
N ASP A 57 -14.21 4.68 -10.79
CA ASP A 57 -15.60 4.28 -11.07
C ASP A 57 -15.76 2.76 -10.94
N ASN A 58 -14.74 2.00 -11.34
CA ASN A 58 -14.82 0.53 -11.42
C ASN A 58 -14.07 -0.18 -10.28
N TYR A 59 -13.12 0.48 -9.62
CA TYR A 59 -12.27 -0.10 -8.59
C TYR A 59 -11.83 0.95 -7.56
N GLU A 60 -11.21 0.52 -6.47
CA GLU A 60 -10.53 1.39 -5.51
C GLU A 60 -9.03 1.10 -5.58
N VAL A 61 -8.21 2.14 -5.72
CA VAL A 61 -6.75 2.01 -5.62
C VAL A 61 -6.35 2.22 -4.18
N ARG A 62 -5.51 1.33 -3.66
CA ARG A 62 -4.90 1.45 -2.34
C ARG A 62 -3.40 1.38 -2.45
N LEU A 63 -2.68 2.35 -1.89
CA LEU A 63 -1.25 2.22 -1.61
C LEU A 63 -1.09 1.70 -0.19
N SER A 64 -0.40 0.57 -0.02
CA SER A 64 -0.10 0.02 1.31
C SER A 64 1.07 -0.95 1.24
N ASN A 65 1.77 -1.16 2.35
CA ASN A 65 2.79 -2.21 2.42
C ASN A 65 2.18 -3.62 2.60
N HIS A 66 0.89 -3.68 2.95
CA HIS A 66 0.18 -4.93 3.16
C HIS A 66 -0.43 -5.43 1.85
N SER A 67 -0.55 -6.75 1.74
CA SER A 67 -1.30 -7.39 0.66
C SER A 67 -2.80 -7.12 0.82
N ALA A 68 -3.54 -7.13 -0.28
CA ALA A 68 -5.01 -7.09 -0.26
C ALA A 68 -5.66 -8.42 0.11
N ASP A 69 -4.88 -9.47 0.41
CA ASP A 69 -5.36 -10.80 0.78
C ASP A 69 -5.96 -10.92 2.19
N ASN A 70 -6.13 -9.80 2.90
CA ASN A 70 -6.59 -9.82 4.29
C ASN A 70 -8.12 -9.96 4.37
N GLN A 71 -8.61 -10.72 5.36
CA GLN A 71 -10.04 -10.96 5.62
C GLN A 71 -10.86 -9.66 5.75
N TYR A 72 -10.23 -8.57 6.18
CA TYR A 72 -10.85 -7.24 6.28
C TYR A 72 -11.23 -6.61 4.93
N HIS A 73 -10.63 -7.07 3.83
CA HIS A 73 -10.90 -6.64 2.46
C HIS A 73 -11.35 -7.82 1.59
N ASP A 74 -11.79 -8.92 2.20
CA ASP A 74 -12.41 -10.06 1.52
C ASP A 74 -13.83 -9.67 1.07
N LEU A 75 -13.86 -8.67 0.19
CA LEU A 75 -15.03 -8.10 -0.40
C LEU A 75 -15.44 -9.00 -1.57
N GLU A 76 -15.92 -10.21 -1.25
CA GLU A 76 -16.56 -11.09 -2.23
C GLU A 76 -17.75 -10.39 -2.93
N ASN A 77 -18.25 -9.30 -2.33
CA ASN A 77 -19.34 -8.45 -2.84
C ASN A 77 -19.05 -6.93 -2.84
N GLY A 78 -17.80 -6.50 -2.62
CA GLY A 78 -17.45 -5.08 -2.65
C GLY A 78 -16.75 -4.66 -3.94
N ARG A 79 -16.35 -3.39 -3.99
CA ARG A 79 -15.61 -2.83 -5.12
C ARG A 79 -14.25 -3.51 -5.27
N LEU A 80 -13.82 -3.78 -6.50
CA LEU A 80 -12.50 -4.36 -6.77
C LEU A 80 -11.42 -3.48 -6.18
N ILE A 81 -10.47 -4.07 -5.45
CA ILE A 81 -9.33 -3.35 -4.89
C ILE A 81 -8.06 -3.61 -5.71
N VAL A 82 -7.40 -2.53 -6.11
CA VAL A 82 -6.08 -2.52 -6.76
C VAL A 82 -5.07 -2.03 -5.72
N ASN A 83 -4.35 -2.97 -5.13
CA ASN A 83 -3.41 -2.68 -4.07
C ASN A 83 -1.99 -2.54 -4.61
N VAL A 84 -1.46 -1.32 -4.59
CA VAL A 84 -0.10 -1.01 -4.98
C VAL A 84 0.81 -1.11 -3.77
N ARG A 85 1.72 -2.09 -3.78
CA ARG A 85 2.58 -2.38 -2.64
C ARG A 85 3.70 -1.36 -2.54
N ALA A 86 3.57 -0.43 -1.59
CA ALA A 86 4.53 0.64 -1.36
C ALA A 86 4.77 0.86 0.15
N SER A 87 5.96 1.34 0.50
CA SER A 87 6.21 1.88 1.84
C SER A 87 5.57 3.27 1.95
N LYS A 88 5.15 3.65 3.16
CA LYS A 88 4.53 4.96 3.43
C LYS A 88 5.35 6.12 2.85
N LEU A 89 6.66 6.12 3.11
CA LEU A 89 7.60 7.14 2.62
C LEU A 89 7.66 7.25 1.09
N ASN A 90 7.27 6.21 0.36
CA ASN A 90 7.33 6.18 -1.09
C ASN A 90 5.97 6.45 -1.74
N PHE A 91 4.89 6.67 -0.98
CA PHE A 91 3.55 6.85 -1.56
C PHE A 91 3.50 7.94 -2.63
N LEU A 92 4.02 9.13 -2.32
CA LEU A 92 4.05 10.25 -3.26
C LEU A 92 4.83 9.91 -4.54
N SER A 93 6.02 9.30 -4.37
CA SER A 93 6.85 8.92 -5.53
C SER A 93 6.13 7.94 -6.46
N VAL A 94 5.37 7.00 -5.89
CA VAL A 94 4.61 6.00 -6.65
C VAL A 94 3.46 6.64 -7.39
N ILE A 95 2.71 7.52 -6.71
CA ILE A 95 1.59 8.28 -7.31
C ILE A 95 2.08 9.10 -8.51
N GLN A 96 3.22 9.78 -8.38
CA GLN A 96 3.72 10.70 -9.41
C GLN A 96 4.37 10.01 -10.62
N SER A 97 5.00 8.84 -10.43
CA SER A 97 5.88 8.26 -11.46
C SER A 97 5.43 6.93 -12.05
N GLN A 98 4.69 6.13 -11.30
CA GLN A 98 4.40 4.73 -11.67
C GLN A 98 2.91 4.44 -11.77
N LEU A 99 2.08 5.21 -11.08
CA LEU A 99 0.66 4.90 -10.96
C LEU A 99 -0.04 4.92 -12.32
N ASP A 100 0.21 5.91 -13.16
CA ASP A 100 -0.45 6.02 -14.46
C ASP A 100 -0.17 4.81 -15.38
N GLU A 101 1.07 4.32 -15.38
CA GLU A 101 1.45 3.11 -16.13
C GLU A 101 0.72 1.86 -15.61
N ILE A 102 0.62 1.72 -14.28
CA ILE A 102 -0.10 0.62 -13.63
C ILE A 102 -1.59 0.68 -13.99
N LEU A 103 -2.23 1.86 -13.87
CA LEU A 103 -3.65 2.02 -14.14
C LEU A 103 -3.99 1.74 -15.61
N ALA A 104 -3.15 2.21 -16.55
CA ALA A 104 -3.32 1.94 -17.97
C ALA A 104 -3.26 0.44 -18.32
N LYS A 105 -2.57 -0.38 -17.52
CA LYS A 105 -2.56 -1.84 -17.64
C LYS A 105 -3.81 -2.45 -17.00
N VAL A 106 -4.17 -2.01 -15.80
CA VAL A 106 -5.35 -2.49 -15.06
C VAL A 106 -6.63 -2.24 -15.85
N ASP A 107 -6.79 -1.07 -16.46
CA ASP A 107 -8.00 -0.70 -17.22
C ASP A 107 -8.25 -1.58 -18.45
N LYS A 108 -7.24 -2.32 -18.93
CA LYS A 108 -7.36 -3.26 -20.06
C LYS A 108 -7.77 -4.67 -19.63
N LEU A 109 -7.81 -4.95 -18.33
CA LEU A 109 -8.10 -6.27 -17.79
C LEU A 109 -9.61 -6.48 -17.61
N PRO A 110 -10.09 -7.74 -17.70
CA PRO A 110 -11.47 -8.07 -17.33
C PRO A 110 -11.65 -8.02 -15.81
N LEU A 111 -11.81 -6.81 -15.27
CA LEU A 111 -11.87 -6.53 -13.82
C LEU A 111 -12.94 -7.34 -13.07
N SER A 112 -14.03 -7.74 -13.74
CA SER A 112 -15.12 -8.54 -13.17
C SER A 112 -14.67 -9.91 -12.65
N ASP A 113 -13.64 -10.48 -13.25
CA ASP A 113 -13.20 -11.86 -13.01
C ASP A 113 -12.31 -11.96 -11.77
N TYR A 114 -11.72 -10.84 -11.37
CA TYR A 114 -10.76 -10.77 -10.29
C TYR A 114 -11.40 -10.36 -8.97
N ARG A 115 -10.97 -11.01 -7.88
CA ARG A 115 -11.34 -10.69 -6.50
C ARG A 115 -10.56 -9.47 -6.00
N PHE A 116 -9.27 -9.43 -6.30
CA PHE A 116 -8.37 -8.32 -5.99
C PHE A 116 -7.14 -8.36 -6.89
N ILE A 117 -6.48 -7.21 -7.03
CA ILE A 117 -5.25 -7.05 -7.78
C ILE A 117 -4.17 -6.56 -6.81
N ASN A 118 -2.99 -7.16 -6.86
CA ASN A 118 -1.81 -6.75 -6.11
C ASN A 118 -0.71 -6.36 -7.08
N VAL A 119 -0.17 -5.16 -6.93
CA VAL A 119 0.95 -4.66 -7.70
C VAL A 119 2.21 -4.69 -6.84
N ASN A 120 3.24 -5.35 -7.34
CA ASN A 120 4.55 -5.42 -6.72
C ASN A 120 5.53 -4.54 -7.52
N LEU A 121 5.85 -3.37 -6.98
CA LEU A 121 6.74 -2.40 -7.61
C LEU A 121 8.18 -2.90 -7.76
N ALA A 122 8.67 -3.70 -6.81
CA ALA A 122 10.05 -4.21 -6.85
C ALA A 122 10.26 -5.19 -8.00
N ASN A 123 9.24 -5.99 -8.30
CA ASN A 123 9.28 -6.99 -9.36
C ASN A 123 8.55 -6.52 -10.62
N LYS A 124 8.09 -5.26 -10.68
CA LYS A 124 7.32 -4.71 -11.80
C LYS A 124 6.20 -5.63 -12.31
N SER A 125 5.48 -6.25 -11.37
CA SER A 125 4.46 -7.25 -11.67
C SER A 125 3.12 -6.93 -11.04
N ILE A 126 2.05 -7.23 -11.77
CA ILE A 126 0.66 -7.12 -11.38
C ILE A 126 0.12 -8.55 -11.25
N SER A 127 -0.20 -8.95 -10.02
CA SER A 127 -0.85 -10.23 -9.72
C SER A 127 -2.36 -10.04 -9.60
N CYS A 128 -3.13 -10.64 -10.50
CA CYS A 128 -4.59 -10.54 -10.54
C CYS A 128 -5.20 -11.85 -10.02
N PHE A 129 -5.85 -11.82 -8.86
CA PHE A 129 -6.38 -13.04 -8.21
C PHE A 129 -7.84 -13.24 -8.57
N TYR A 130 -8.20 -14.44 -9.03
CA TYR A 130 -9.57 -14.74 -9.49
C TYR A 130 -10.58 -14.91 -8.35
N LYS A 131 -11.84 -14.57 -8.61
CA LYS A 131 -12.98 -14.89 -7.73
C LYS A 131 -13.20 -16.41 -7.64
N GLY A 132 -13.64 -16.89 -6.48
CA GLY A 132 -13.92 -18.31 -6.24
C GLY A 132 -12.68 -19.21 -6.11
N TYR A 133 -11.47 -18.66 -6.22
CA TYR A 133 -10.22 -19.41 -6.05
C TYR A 133 -9.35 -18.77 -4.96
N LYS A 134 -8.67 -19.60 -4.17
CA LYS A 134 -7.75 -19.13 -3.13
C LYS A 134 -6.43 -18.61 -3.69
N THR A 135 -5.90 -19.27 -4.72
CA THR A 135 -4.51 -19.05 -5.19
C THR A 135 -4.39 -18.84 -6.69
N LYS A 136 -5.45 -19.07 -7.47
CA LYS A 136 -5.41 -18.91 -8.92
C LYS A 136 -5.26 -17.43 -9.26
N LYS A 137 -4.24 -17.10 -10.05
CA LYS A 137 -3.94 -15.73 -10.44
C LYS A 137 -3.26 -15.66 -11.79
N ASP A 138 -3.42 -14.52 -12.45
CA ASP A 138 -2.58 -14.11 -13.57
C ASP A 138 -1.45 -13.20 -13.06
N VAL A 139 -0.32 -13.21 -13.76
CA VAL A 139 0.80 -12.30 -13.48
C VAL A 139 1.19 -11.61 -14.78
N ILE A 140 1.25 -10.29 -14.75
CA ILE A 140 1.53 -9.44 -15.90
C ILE A 140 2.59 -8.42 -15.51
N ASP A 141 3.50 -8.10 -16.43
CA ASP A 141 4.55 -7.11 -16.20
C ASP A 141 4.15 -5.70 -16.66
N PHE A 142 4.71 -4.69 -15.98
CA PHE A 142 4.55 -3.27 -16.33
C PHE A 142 5.90 -2.53 -16.32
#